data_AF-A0A0D7AJU4-F1
#
_entry.id   AF-A0A0D7AJU4-F1
#
_cell.length_a   1.000
_cell.length_b   1.000
_cell.length_c   1.000
_cell.angle_alpha   90.00
_cell.angle_beta   90.00
_cell.angle_gamma   90.00
#
_symmetry.space_group_name_H-M   'P 1'
#
loop_
_entity.id
_entity.type
_entity.pdbx_description
1 polymer ?
#
loop_
_entity_poly.entity_id
_entity_poly.type
_entity_poly.pdbx_seq_one_letter_code
_entity_poly.pdbx_strand_id
1 'polypeptide(L)'
;NSHSSSDFLSNLLVLLLRVLNSGLSESGLLTHLSEATAGSLTGIGHSTAYEDLACYSLAVNYLFLTDEGHEQEFPDLYVEPFKATSELNDYEIPWALRDLIADDRVAYLFGREITELRDAFREWHPKTSILRDVKKKLQPITRLPSLRESSAVPASCKL
;
A
#
# COMPACT_ATOMS: atom_id res chain seq x y z
N ASN A 1 2.07 20.24 16.62
CA ASN A 1 1.65 19.92 15.23
C ASN A 1 2.55 18.86 14.60
N SER A 2 2.58 17.65 15.16
CA SER A 2 3.60 16.62 14.88
C SER A 2 3.09 15.39 14.11
N HIS A 3 1.81 15.34 13.72
CA HIS A 3 1.15 14.10 13.24
C HIS A 3 1.17 13.86 11.72
N SER A 4 1.20 14.93 10.91
CA SER A 4 1.12 14.81 9.42
C SER A 4 2.17 13.87 8.80
N SER A 5 3.36 13.72 9.42
CA SER A 5 4.42 12.88 8.87
C SER A 5 4.12 11.38 8.92
N SER A 6 3.46 10.92 9.99
CA SER A 6 3.06 9.51 10.15
C SER A 6 1.80 9.21 9.36
N ASP A 7 0.88 10.18 9.29
CA ASP A 7 -0.44 10.00 8.69
C ASP A 7 -0.33 9.69 7.19
N PHE A 8 0.54 10.38 6.45
CA PHE A 8 0.75 10.09 5.02
C PHE A 8 1.22 8.66 4.78
N LEU A 9 2.25 8.22 5.51
CA LEU A 9 2.87 6.93 5.27
C LEU A 9 1.93 5.79 5.71
N SER A 10 1.21 5.96 6.82
CA SER A 10 0.15 5.05 7.23
C SER A 10 -0.96 4.94 6.17
N ASN A 11 -1.41 6.07 5.62
CA ASN A 11 -2.44 6.07 4.56
C ASN A 11 -1.94 5.41 3.27
N LEU A 12 -0.66 5.60 2.91
CA LEU A 12 -0.02 4.89 1.79
C LEU A 12 -0.01 3.38 2.04
N LEU A 13 0.45 2.91 3.20
CA LEU A 13 0.46 1.49 3.53
C LEU A 13 -0.95 0.88 3.52
N VAL A 14 -1.94 1.59 4.07
CA VAL A 14 -3.35 1.17 4.03
C VAL A 14 -3.85 1.04 2.60
N LEU A 15 -3.50 1.98 1.71
CA LEU A 15 -3.85 1.88 0.29
C LEU A 15 -3.23 0.64 -0.36
N LEU A 16 -1.93 0.39 -0.16
CA LEU A 16 -1.25 -0.77 -0.73
C LEU A 16 -1.84 -2.09 -0.23
N LEU A 17 -2.16 -2.19 1.06
CA LEU A 17 -2.83 -3.36 1.63
C LEU A 17 -4.24 -3.55 1.06
N ARG A 18 -4.98 -2.48 0.81
CA ARG A 18 -6.30 -2.56 0.17
C ARG A 18 -6.20 -3.05 -1.28
N VAL A 19 -5.20 -2.58 -2.02
CA VAL A 19 -4.91 -3.04 -3.39
C VAL A 19 -4.58 -4.54 -3.39
N LEU A 20 -3.71 -5.00 -2.49
CA LEU A 20 -3.41 -6.42 -2.30
C LEU A 20 -4.65 -7.25 -1.96
N ASN A 21 -5.46 -6.78 -1.01
CA ASN A 21 -6.69 -7.46 -0.59
C ASN A 21 -7.73 -7.51 -1.71
N SER A 22 -7.65 -6.64 -2.72
CA SER A 22 -8.49 -6.69 -3.92
C SER A 22 -7.98 -7.65 -5.00
N GLY A 23 -6.86 -8.35 -4.76
CA GLY A 23 -6.22 -9.25 -5.71
C GLY A 23 -5.45 -8.53 -6.82
N LEU A 24 -5.13 -7.25 -6.62
CA LEU A 24 -4.35 -6.43 -7.55
C LEU A 24 -2.89 -6.39 -7.11
N SER A 25 -1.98 -6.32 -8.08
CA SER A 25 -0.54 -6.27 -7.80
C SER A 25 -0.06 -4.82 -7.65
N GLU A 26 0.61 -4.55 -6.54
CA GLU A 26 1.29 -3.30 -6.21
C GLU A 26 2.77 -3.30 -6.62
N SER A 27 3.18 -4.25 -7.47
CA SER A 27 4.55 -4.35 -8.02
C SER A 27 5.66 -4.39 -6.95
N GLY A 28 5.36 -4.94 -5.77
CA GLY A 28 6.31 -5.08 -4.67
C GLY A 28 6.63 -3.76 -3.94
N LEU A 29 5.88 -2.68 -4.17
CA LEU A 29 6.10 -1.39 -3.51
C LEU A 29 6.01 -1.50 -1.98
N LEU A 30 5.10 -2.34 -1.48
CA LEU A 30 4.94 -2.59 -0.04
C LEU A 30 6.23 -3.16 0.58
N THR A 31 6.87 -4.11 -0.09
CA THR A 31 8.12 -4.74 0.35
C THR A 31 9.26 -3.72 0.44
N HIS A 32 9.40 -2.85 -0.56
CA HIS A 32 10.42 -1.81 -0.56
C HIS A 32 10.19 -0.75 0.53
N LEU A 33 8.92 -0.40 0.79
CA LEU A 33 8.58 0.52 1.86
C LEU A 33 8.74 -0.13 3.24
N SER A 34 8.58 -1.45 3.34
CA SER A 34 8.67 -2.18 4.60
C SER A 34 10.00 -1.90 5.32
N GLU A 35 11.12 -1.86 4.60
CA GLU A 35 12.45 -1.57 5.14
C GLU A 35 12.54 -0.14 5.69
N ALA A 36 12.03 0.85 4.95
CA ALA A 36 11.96 2.23 5.43
C ALA A 36 11.03 2.42 6.63
N THR A 37 10.09 1.49 6.81
CA THR A 37 9.11 1.48 7.92
C THR A 37 9.46 0.52 9.05
N ALA A 38 10.51 -0.29 8.91
CA ALA A 38 10.94 -1.27 9.91
C ALA A 38 11.47 -0.62 11.21
N GLY A 39 11.57 0.72 11.25
CA GLY A 39 11.83 1.51 12.45
C GLY A 39 10.56 2.00 13.15
N SER A 40 10.73 2.75 14.24
CA SER A 40 9.60 3.32 14.96
C SER A 40 8.94 4.43 14.13
N LEU A 41 7.85 4.08 13.43
CA LEU A 41 7.04 5.02 12.65
C LEU A 41 6.44 6.13 13.54
N THR A 42 6.25 5.84 14.83
CA THR A 42 5.65 6.73 15.84
C THR A 42 6.64 7.24 16.89
N GLY A 43 7.90 6.80 16.86
CA GLY A 43 8.93 7.12 17.87
C GLY A 43 8.74 6.43 19.24
N ILE A 44 7.67 5.66 19.43
CA ILE A 44 7.41 4.90 20.65
C ILE A 44 7.94 3.48 20.40
N GLY A 45 8.98 3.12 21.15
CA GLY A 45 9.67 1.84 21.01
C GLY A 45 8.81 0.66 21.43
N HIS A 46 9.07 -0.45 20.74
CA HIS A 46 8.62 -1.82 20.98
C HIS A 46 7.17 -2.16 20.62
N SER A 47 7.04 -3.27 19.90
CA SER A 47 5.80 -3.81 19.36
C SER A 47 4.80 -4.12 20.47
N THR A 48 3.93 -3.16 20.78
CA THR A 48 2.78 -3.33 21.68
C THR A 48 1.69 -4.23 21.10
N ALA A 49 1.88 -4.75 19.88
CA ALA A 49 0.96 -5.71 19.26
C ALA A 49 0.78 -6.98 20.12
N TYR A 50 1.78 -7.38 20.90
CA TYR A 50 1.65 -8.50 21.85
C TYR A 50 0.83 -8.16 23.09
N GLU A 51 0.63 -6.88 23.39
CA GLU A 51 -0.20 -6.41 24.49
C GLU A 51 -1.67 -6.30 24.08
N ASP A 52 -1.96 -6.29 22.76
CA ASP A 52 -3.32 -6.22 22.25
C ASP A 52 -3.99 -7.60 22.23
N LEU A 53 -5.01 -7.76 23.08
CA LEU A 53 -5.83 -8.95 23.14
C LEU A 53 -6.52 -9.27 21.80
N ALA A 54 -6.78 -8.26 20.97
CA ALA A 54 -7.43 -8.44 19.67
C ALA A 54 -6.58 -9.30 18.73
N CYS A 55 -5.24 -9.19 18.77
CA CYS A 55 -4.34 -10.00 17.95
C CYS A 55 -4.49 -11.50 18.24
N TYR A 56 -4.57 -11.90 19.52
CA TYR A 56 -4.79 -13.30 19.90
C TYR A 56 -6.23 -13.74 19.65
N SER A 57 -7.20 -12.86 19.88
CA SER A 57 -8.62 -13.16 19.65
C SER A 57 -8.89 -13.51 18.19
N LEU A 58 -8.25 -12.80 17.25
CA LEU A 58 -8.35 -13.12 15.82
C LEU A 58 -7.81 -14.52 15.50
N ALA A 59 -6.64 -14.90 16.04
CA ALA A 59 -6.06 -16.21 15.80
C ALA A 59 -6.94 -17.35 16.34
N VAL A 60 -7.49 -17.17 17.54
CA VAL A 60 -8.42 -18.14 18.14
C VAL A 60 -9.72 -18.22 17.35
N ASN A 61 -10.30 -17.09 16.96
CA ASN A 61 -11.50 -17.07 16.14
C ASN A 61 -11.26 -17.74 14.80
N TYR A 62 -10.13 -17.47 14.14
CA TYR A 62 -9.79 -18.10 12.86
C TYR A 62 -9.67 -19.63 12.99
N LEU A 63 -9.04 -20.12 14.06
CA LEU A 63 -8.93 -21.56 14.34
C LEU A 63 -10.31 -22.25 14.49
N PHE A 64 -11.31 -21.55 15.02
CA PHE A 64 -12.66 -22.09 15.17
C PHE A 64 -13.61 -21.75 14.00
N LEU A 65 -13.22 -20.84 13.11
CA LEU A 65 -13.96 -20.46 11.91
C LEU A 65 -13.48 -21.17 10.65
N THR A 66 -12.38 -21.92 10.71
CA THR A 66 -11.97 -22.82 9.63
C THR A 66 -13.00 -23.93 9.49
N ASP A 67 -13.78 -23.86 8.41
CA ASP A 67 -14.61 -24.96 7.92
C ASP A 67 -13.72 -26.12 7.43
N GLU A 68 -14.26 -27.33 7.32
CA GLU A 68 -13.57 -28.42 6.63
C GLU A 68 -13.36 -27.98 5.17
N GLY A 69 -12.13 -27.60 4.85
CA GLY A 69 -11.80 -26.91 3.60
C GLY A 69 -12.37 -27.62 2.38
N HIS A 70 -12.84 -26.82 1.41
CA HIS A 70 -13.42 -27.28 0.15
C HIS A 70 -12.77 -28.57 -0.38
N GLU A 71 -13.59 -29.56 -0.78
CA GLU A 71 -13.17 -30.82 -1.43
C GLU A 71 -12.37 -30.63 -2.74
N GLN A 72 -12.12 -29.39 -3.13
CA GLN A 72 -11.40 -29.00 -4.33
C GLN A 72 -9.90 -28.94 -4.02
N GLU A 73 -9.09 -29.66 -4.81
CA GLU A 73 -7.62 -29.71 -4.70
C GLU A 73 -7.05 -28.35 -4.27
N PHE A 74 -6.47 -28.31 -3.06
CA PHE A 74 -5.80 -27.13 -2.56
C PHE A 74 -4.69 -26.76 -3.57
N PRO A 75 -4.59 -25.50 -4.00
CA PRO A 75 -3.45 -25.08 -4.79
C PRO A 75 -2.17 -25.38 -4.01
N ASP A 76 -1.14 -25.90 -4.68
CA ASP A 76 0.13 -26.21 -4.06
C ASP A 76 0.65 -25.00 -3.28
N LEU A 77 0.98 -25.19 -2.01
CA LEU A 77 1.55 -24.15 -1.17
C LEU A 77 2.91 -23.75 -1.73
N TYR A 78 2.94 -22.65 -2.48
CA TYR A 78 4.17 -22.05 -2.94
C TYR A 78 4.73 -21.14 -1.84
N VAL A 79 5.74 -21.64 -1.12
CA VAL A 79 6.52 -20.81 -0.19
C VAL A 79 7.67 -20.20 -0.96
N GLU A 80 7.62 -18.89 -1.19
CA GLU A 80 8.73 -18.17 -1.77
C GLU A 80 9.84 -17.98 -0.72
N PRO A 81 11.07 -18.48 -0.96
CA PRO A 81 12.13 -18.37 0.03
C PRO A 81 12.55 -16.92 0.20
N PHE A 82 12.22 -16.34 1.36
CA PHE A 82 12.65 -15.00 1.73
C PHE A 82 14.12 -14.97 2.14
N LYS A 83 14.93 -14.16 1.46
CA LYS A 83 16.33 -13.91 1.81
C LYS A 83 16.47 -12.52 2.41
N ALA A 84 16.50 -12.44 3.74
CA ALA A 84 16.59 -11.17 4.48
C ALA A 84 17.84 -10.32 4.16
N THR A 85 18.87 -10.93 3.55
CA THR A 85 20.12 -10.25 3.16
C THR A 85 20.11 -9.72 1.73
N SER A 86 19.04 -9.93 0.97
CA SER A 86 18.93 -9.40 -0.39
C SER A 86 18.54 -7.92 -0.29
N GLU A 87 19.50 -7.02 -0.54
CA GLU A 87 19.22 -5.60 -0.69
C GLU A 87 18.25 -5.41 -1.87
N LEU A 88 17.07 -4.84 -1.58
CA LEU A 88 16.09 -4.53 -2.60
C LEU A 88 16.56 -3.31 -3.40
N ASN A 89 16.27 -3.31 -4.69
CA ASN A 89 16.71 -2.22 -5.53
C ASN A 89 15.80 -1.01 -5.34
N ASP A 90 16.29 -0.04 -4.57
CA ASP A 90 15.64 1.23 -4.29
C ASP A 90 15.17 2.03 -5.51
N TYR A 91 15.77 1.79 -6.68
CA TYR A 91 15.36 2.44 -7.93
C TYR A 91 14.06 1.88 -8.51
N GLU A 92 13.54 0.77 -7.98
CA GLU A 92 12.26 0.18 -8.39
C GLU A 92 11.05 0.92 -7.81
N ILE A 93 11.21 1.62 -6.67
CA ILE A 93 10.12 2.34 -5.99
C ILE A 93 9.39 3.33 -6.93
N PRO A 94 10.10 4.21 -7.70
CA PRO A 94 9.48 5.05 -8.72
C PRO A 94 8.64 4.31 -9.76
N TRP A 95 9.10 3.14 -10.20
CA TRP A 95 8.46 2.34 -11.25
C TRP A 95 7.24 1.60 -10.69
N ALA A 96 7.39 0.94 -9.56
CA ALA A 96 6.29 0.25 -8.88
C ALA A 96 5.13 1.21 -8.55
N LEU A 97 5.44 2.44 -8.12
CA LEU A 97 4.43 3.47 -7.89
C LEU A 97 3.75 3.92 -9.19
N ARG A 98 4.52 4.05 -10.28
CA ARG A 98 3.96 4.40 -11.58
C ARG A 98 3.03 3.30 -12.08
N ASP A 99 3.43 2.04 -11.96
CA ASP A 99 2.67 0.89 -12.44
C ASP A 99 1.38 0.71 -11.62
N LEU A 100 1.45 0.91 -10.31
CA LEU A 100 0.28 0.96 -9.43
C LEU A 100 -0.75 1.99 -9.89
N ILE A 101 -0.30 3.19 -10.27
CA ILE A 101 -1.20 4.28 -10.69
C ILE A 101 -1.65 4.13 -12.15
N ALA A 102 -0.86 3.43 -12.97
CA ALA A 102 -1.18 3.16 -14.37
C ALA A 102 -2.20 2.01 -14.55
N ASP A 103 -2.41 1.15 -13.54
CA ASP A 103 -3.42 0.08 -13.60
C ASP A 103 -4.84 0.69 -13.59
N ASP A 104 -5.58 0.47 -14.69
CA ASP A 104 -6.95 0.96 -14.86
C ASP A 104 -7.91 0.47 -13.77
N ARG A 105 -7.68 -0.73 -13.21
CA ARG A 105 -8.51 -1.31 -12.15
C ARG A 105 -8.25 -0.59 -10.82
N VAL A 106 -6.98 -0.26 -10.55
CA VAL A 106 -6.60 0.51 -9.37
C VAL A 106 -7.14 1.94 -9.48
N ALA A 107 -7.04 2.57 -10.65
CA ALA A 107 -7.60 3.88 -10.90
C ALA A 107 -9.13 3.91 -10.73
N TYR A 108 -9.83 2.85 -11.17
CA TYR A 108 -11.28 2.73 -11.02
C TYR A 108 -11.72 2.54 -9.56
N LEU A 109 -11.03 1.69 -8.79
CA LEU A 109 -11.42 1.34 -7.42
C LEU A 109 -10.91 2.32 -6.36
N PHE A 110 -9.71 2.88 -6.55
CA PHE A 110 -8.99 3.66 -5.55
C PHE A 110 -8.59 5.06 -6.04
N GLY A 111 -9.18 5.55 -7.12
CA GLY A 111 -8.80 6.84 -7.71
C GLY A 111 -8.97 8.04 -6.77
N ARG A 112 -9.99 8.01 -5.88
CA ARG A 112 -10.18 9.05 -4.86
C ARG A 112 -9.06 9.00 -3.82
N GLU A 113 -8.77 7.82 -3.29
CA GLU A 113 -7.73 7.59 -2.29
C GLU A 113 -6.34 7.96 -2.84
N ILE A 114 -6.06 7.68 -4.11
CA ILE A 114 -4.83 8.12 -4.80
C ILE A 114 -4.76 9.65 -4.90
N THR A 115 -5.88 10.31 -5.16
CA THR A 115 -5.95 11.78 -5.22
C THR A 115 -5.71 12.41 -3.84
N GLU A 116 -6.39 11.90 -2.80
CA GLU A 116 -6.20 12.31 -1.41
C GLU A 116 -4.74 12.08 -0.96
N LEU A 117 -4.16 10.94 -1.35
CA LEU A 117 -2.77 10.60 -1.06
C LEU A 117 -1.79 11.56 -1.76
N ARG A 118 -2.05 11.92 -3.02
CA ARG A 118 -1.25 12.91 -3.76
C ARG A 118 -1.29 14.28 -3.08
N ASP A 119 -2.45 14.70 -2.59
CA ASP A 119 -2.59 16.00 -1.94
C ASP A 119 -1.91 15.99 -0.57
N ALA A 120 -2.08 14.91 0.20
CA ALA A 120 -1.34 14.68 1.45
C ALA A 120 0.18 14.63 1.25
N PHE A 121 0.68 14.10 0.13
CA PHE A 121 2.11 14.08 -0.20
C PHE A 121 2.71 15.49 -0.35
N ARG A 122 1.93 16.46 -0.85
CA ARG A 122 2.39 17.86 -0.99
C ARG A 122 2.61 18.52 0.36
N GLU A 123 1.70 18.26 1.30
CA GLU A 123 1.75 18.79 2.68
C GLU A 123 2.71 18.01 3.58
N TRP A 124 3.07 16.79 3.19
CA TRP A 124 3.94 15.92 3.97
C TRP A 124 5.37 16.42 4.07
N HIS A 125 5.85 16.73 5.27
CA HIS A 125 7.24 17.11 5.51
C HIS A 125 7.96 16.03 6.34
N PRO A 126 8.84 15.23 5.74
CA PRO A 126 9.53 14.14 6.43
C PRO A 126 10.59 14.68 7.40
N LYS A 127 10.60 14.12 8.62
CA LYS A 127 11.49 14.56 9.72
C LYS A 127 12.84 13.84 9.72
N THR A 128 12.89 12.59 9.27
CA THR A 128 14.11 11.76 9.26
C THR A 128 14.75 11.71 7.86
N SER A 129 16.05 11.43 7.78
CA SER A 129 16.77 11.27 6.51
C SER A 129 16.16 10.17 5.65
N ILE A 130 15.81 9.04 6.27
CA ILE A 130 15.16 7.89 5.62
C ILE A 130 13.86 8.31 4.94
N LEU A 131 12.98 9.02 5.66
CA LEU A 131 11.71 9.50 5.10
C LEU A 131 11.91 10.59 4.04
N ARG A 132 12.98 11.40 4.13
CA ARG A 132 13.34 12.36 3.09
C ARG A 132 13.75 11.65 1.80
N ASP A 133 14.46 10.53 1.90
CA ASP A 133 14.83 9.73 0.74
C ASP A 133 13.64 8.97 0.15
N VAL A 134 12.75 8.43 0.99
CA VAL A 134 11.45 7.90 0.54
C VAL A 134 10.64 8.97 -0.18
N LYS A 135 10.56 10.20 0.35
CA LYS A 135 9.87 11.32 -0.33
C LYS A 135 10.48 11.64 -1.69
N LYS A 136 11.81 11.58 -1.83
CA LYS A 136 12.46 11.75 -3.15
C LYS A 136 12.08 10.62 -4.11
N LYS A 137 12.09 9.37 -3.64
CA LYS A 137 11.74 8.19 -4.46
C LYS A 137 10.26 8.20 -4.89
N LEU A 138 9.37 8.71 -4.03
CA LEU A 138 7.94 8.86 -4.31
C LEU A 138 7.59 10.15 -5.08
N GLN A 139 8.56 11.02 -5.42
CA GLN A 139 8.28 12.23 -6.22
C GLN A 139 7.46 12.02 -7.49
N PRO A 140 7.59 10.90 -8.25
CA PRO A 140 6.80 10.66 -9.45
C PRO A 140 5.28 10.79 -9.23
N ILE A 141 4.77 10.58 -8.01
CA ILE A 141 3.35 10.77 -7.68
C ILE A 141 2.84 12.19 -7.96
N THR A 142 3.72 13.20 -7.94
CA THR A 142 3.35 14.61 -8.14
C THR A 142 3.23 15.01 -9.61
N ARG A 143 3.85 14.26 -10.53
CA ARG A 143 3.87 14.58 -11.97
C ARG A 143 2.74 13.92 -12.74
N LEU A 144 1.92 13.11 -12.08
CA LEU A 144 0.87 12.38 -12.75
C LEU A 144 -0.29 13.35 -13.04
N PRO A 145 -0.76 13.40 -14.30
CA PRO A 145 -1.96 14.15 -14.61
C PRO A 145 -3.07 13.62 -13.71
N SER A 146 -3.86 14.52 -13.12
CA SER A 146 -5.08 14.14 -12.39
C SER A 146 -5.77 13.04 -13.20
N LEU A 147 -5.97 11.88 -12.55
CA LEU A 147 -6.57 10.70 -13.16
C LEU A 147 -7.66 11.16 -14.10
N ARG A 148 -7.48 10.83 -15.38
CA ARG A 148 -8.30 11.30 -16.50
C ARG A 148 -9.75 11.34 -16.03
N GLU A 149 -10.35 12.53 -15.99
CA GLU A 149 -11.79 12.64 -15.98
C GLU A 149 -12.28 11.72 -17.10
N SER A 150 -12.92 10.63 -16.69
CA SER A 150 -13.54 9.68 -17.58
C SER A 150 -14.33 10.47 -18.60
N SER A 151 -13.91 10.36 -19.85
CA SER A 151 -14.45 11.10 -20.98
C SER A 151 -15.97 11.09 -20.93
N ALA A 152 -16.55 12.29 -20.96
CA ALA A 152 -17.95 12.51 -21.25
C ALA A 152 -18.40 11.58 -22.38
N VAL A 153 -19.46 10.82 -22.11
CA VAL A 153 -20.21 10.07 -23.12
C VAL A 153 -20.78 11.10 -24.12
N PRO A 154 -20.43 11.09 -25.41
CA PRO A 154 -21.14 11.88 -26.38
C PRO A 154 -22.30 11.09 -26.99
N ALA A 155 -23.34 11.86 -27.30
CA ALA A 155 -24.40 11.59 -28.27
C ALA A 155 -25.64 10.82 -27.79
N SER A 156 -26.65 11.63 -27.42
CA SER A 156 -28.01 11.51 -27.94
C SER A 156 -28.09 10.71 -29.25
N CYS A 157 -28.82 9.59 -29.22
CA CYS A 157 -29.58 9.12 -30.37
C CYS A 157 -31.06 9.34 -30.07
N LYS A 158 -31.60 10.45 -30.57
CA LYS A 158 -33.01 10.55 -30.90
C LYS A 158 -33.16 10.11 -32.35
N LEU A 159 -33.98 9.10 -32.58
CA LEU A 159 -34.87 8.95 -33.72
C LEU A 159 -36.07 8.12 -33.26
#